data_AF-A0AAF0CE23-F1
#
_entry.id   AF-A0AAF0CE23-F1
#
_cell.length_a   1.000
_cell.length_b   1.000
_cell.length_c   1.000
_cell.angle_alpha   90.00
_cell.angle_beta   90.00
_cell.angle_gamma   90.00
#
_symmetry.space_group_name_H-M   'P 1'
#
loop_
_entity.id
_entity.type
_entity.pdbx_description
1 polymer ?
#
loop_
_entity_poly.entity_id
_entity_poly.type
_entity_poly.pdbx_seq_one_letter_code
_entity_poly.pdbx_strand_id
1 'polypeptide(L)'
;MSLLSRYLDGEHELVWNEIRQLTNAEAQENRDVLGVASATMERVAQNADLLTKRLKTLGWEPLDLGYSSLRTPPSHEDQLLIDRIVEISGHSLPVSFEAFWNIVGGINWIWNYESKVECPDLGLGLSIDEMDPLCVSSPQFVAYQIGEWDSGEHHFVTGLQHDQYRLDLAPDYLHKANISGGDAYAIYLPAKNPDPTFAHERHELPFFDYLRLAFRWGGFPRLEEHAQKSDVQIFVNEFTSGLIKF
;
A
#
# COMPACT_ATOMS: atom_id res chain seq x y z
N MET A 1 -26.07 -2.97 15.69
CA MET A 1 -25.41 -3.74 14.62
C MET A 1 -23.91 -3.57 14.82
N SER A 2 -23.09 -4.61 14.67
CA SER A 2 -21.63 -4.48 14.85
C SER A 2 -21.01 -3.74 13.65
N LEU A 3 -19.83 -3.15 13.82
CA LEU A 3 -19.00 -2.57 12.76
C LEU A 3 -18.75 -3.59 11.65
N LEU A 4 -18.38 -4.83 11.99
CA LEU A 4 -18.17 -5.89 11.00
C LEU A 4 -19.43 -6.20 10.21
N SER A 5 -20.57 -6.34 10.87
CA SER A 5 -21.85 -6.61 10.18
C SER A 5 -22.18 -5.47 9.20
N ARG A 6 -22.05 -4.21 9.63
CA ARG A 6 -22.29 -3.04 8.76
C ARG A 6 -21.30 -2.96 7.60
N TYR A 7 -20.03 -3.29 7.85
CA TYR A 7 -19.01 -3.36 6.82
C TYR A 7 -19.36 -4.41 5.76
N LEU A 8 -19.74 -5.61 6.18
CA LEU A 8 -20.15 -6.68 5.27
C LEU A 8 -21.43 -6.33 4.47
N ASP A 9 -22.30 -5.49 5.03
CA ASP A 9 -23.51 -4.97 4.38
C ASP A 9 -23.23 -3.76 3.46
N GLY A 10 -21.97 -3.34 3.31
CA GLY A 10 -21.53 -2.35 2.33
C GLY A 10 -21.29 -0.95 2.88
N GLU A 11 -21.40 -0.71 4.19
CA GLU A 11 -21.08 0.57 4.83
C GLU A 11 -19.56 0.82 4.96
N HIS A 12 -18.80 0.49 3.91
CA HIS A 12 -17.34 0.41 3.96
C HIS A 12 -16.65 1.72 4.39
N GLU A 13 -17.06 2.86 3.82
CA GLU A 13 -16.45 4.17 4.14
C GLU A 13 -16.87 4.65 5.53
N LEU A 14 -18.15 4.49 5.88
CA LEU A 14 -18.70 4.92 7.17
C LEU A 14 -18.05 4.17 8.33
N VAL A 15 -17.92 2.85 8.20
CA VAL A 15 -17.28 2.01 9.24
C VAL A 15 -15.82 2.41 9.45
N TRP A 16 -15.05 2.62 8.38
CA TRP A 16 -13.65 3.04 8.52
C TRP A 16 -13.50 4.47 9.08
N ASN A 17 -14.43 5.37 8.77
CA ASN A 17 -14.48 6.70 9.39
C ASN A 17 -14.70 6.63 10.91
N GLU A 18 -15.54 5.69 11.38
CA GLU A 18 -15.76 5.43 12.80
C GLU A 18 -14.51 4.80 13.46
N ILE A 19 -13.91 3.81 12.81
CA ILE A 19 -12.69 3.13 13.31
C ILE A 19 -11.54 4.13 13.51
N ARG A 20 -11.39 5.10 12.60
CA ARG A 20 -10.35 6.15 12.70
C ARG A 20 -10.53 7.12 13.87
N GLN A 21 -11.69 7.13 14.53
CA GLN A 21 -11.88 7.92 15.76
C GLN A 21 -11.31 7.23 17.00
N LEU A 22 -10.95 5.95 16.90
CA LEU A 22 -10.28 5.22 17.97
C LEU A 22 -8.78 5.51 17.97
N THR A 23 -8.16 5.38 19.13
CA THR A 23 -6.70 5.21 19.20
C THR A 23 -6.31 3.85 18.64
N ASN A 24 -5.06 3.70 18.19
CA ASN A 24 -4.58 2.41 17.71
C ASN A 24 -4.68 1.31 18.79
N ALA A 25 -4.40 1.66 20.06
CA ALA A 25 -4.50 0.72 21.18
C ALA A 25 -5.93 0.21 21.40
N GLU A 26 -6.93 1.11 21.40
CA GLU A 26 -8.34 0.72 21.52
C GLU A 26 -8.79 -0.17 20.34
N ALA A 27 -8.31 0.11 19.13
CA ALA A 27 -8.62 -0.67 17.95
C ALA A 27 -8.02 -2.08 18.00
N GLN A 28 -6.78 -2.22 18.51
CA GLN A 28 -6.09 -3.51 18.65
C GLN A 28 -6.80 -4.46 19.64
N GLU A 29 -7.49 -3.92 20.64
CA GLU A 29 -8.27 -4.73 21.60
C GLU A 29 -9.71 -5.03 21.11
N ASN A 30 -10.15 -4.40 20.02
CA ASN A 30 -11.52 -4.50 19.54
C ASN A 30 -11.67 -5.53 18.42
N ARG A 31 -12.20 -6.72 18.77
CA ARG A 31 -12.44 -7.83 17.82
C ARG A 31 -13.27 -7.46 16.59
N ASP A 32 -14.21 -6.53 16.72
CA ASP A 32 -15.06 -6.10 15.60
C ASP A 32 -14.24 -5.25 14.61
N VAL A 33 -13.33 -4.42 15.11
CA VAL A 33 -12.39 -3.62 14.31
C VAL A 33 -11.37 -4.52 13.61
N LEU A 34 -10.80 -5.49 14.33
CA LEU A 34 -9.89 -6.49 13.73
C LEU A 34 -10.60 -7.27 12.62
N GLY A 35 -11.86 -7.67 12.86
CA GLY A 35 -12.69 -8.33 11.85
C GLY A 35 -12.93 -7.47 10.59
N VAL A 36 -13.20 -6.17 10.77
CA VAL A 36 -13.32 -5.23 9.63
C VAL A 36 -12.01 -5.13 8.87
N ALA A 37 -10.88 -4.99 9.58
CA ALA A 37 -9.56 -4.90 8.96
C ALA A 37 -9.24 -6.15 8.14
N SER A 38 -9.51 -7.34 8.68
CA SER A 38 -9.33 -8.60 7.94
C SER A 38 -10.24 -8.68 6.72
N ALA A 39 -11.55 -8.44 6.87
CA ALA A 39 -12.50 -8.49 5.77
C ALA A 39 -12.18 -7.47 4.65
N THR A 40 -11.62 -6.33 5.04
CA THR A 40 -11.13 -5.30 4.12
C THR A 40 -9.94 -5.82 3.32
N MET A 41 -8.93 -6.33 4.00
CA MET A 41 -7.69 -6.78 3.37
C MET A 41 -7.87 -8.06 2.54
N GLU A 42 -8.84 -8.91 2.86
CA GLU A 42 -9.26 -10.03 2.00
C GLU A 42 -9.81 -9.54 0.65
N ARG A 43 -10.57 -8.44 0.63
CA ARG A 43 -11.06 -7.84 -0.63
C ARG A 43 -9.94 -7.17 -1.40
N VAL A 44 -9.04 -6.46 -0.71
CA VAL A 44 -7.81 -5.89 -1.31
C VAL A 44 -6.97 -6.98 -1.94
N ALA A 45 -6.74 -8.10 -1.24
CA ALA A 45 -6.02 -9.26 -1.75
C ALA A 45 -6.64 -9.83 -3.04
N GLN A 46 -7.95 -10.02 -3.06
CA GLN A 46 -8.67 -10.52 -4.25
C GLN A 46 -8.56 -9.56 -5.45
N ASN A 47 -8.68 -8.26 -5.18
CA ASN A 47 -8.51 -7.23 -6.20
C ASN A 47 -7.07 -7.18 -6.71
N ALA A 48 -6.09 -7.29 -5.81
CA ALA A 48 -4.66 -7.31 -6.15
C ALA A 48 -4.32 -8.54 -7.03
N ASP A 49 -4.88 -9.71 -6.74
CA ASP A 49 -4.73 -10.91 -7.58
C ASP A 49 -5.28 -10.70 -8.98
N LEU A 50 -6.49 -10.13 -9.07
CA LEU A 50 -7.13 -9.88 -10.35
C LEU A 50 -6.29 -8.93 -11.22
N LEU A 51 -5.87 -7.79 -10.66
CA LEU A 51 -5.06 -6.81 -11.38
C LEU A 51 -3.67 -7.37 -11.71
N THR A 52 -3.04 -8.10 -10.79
CA THR A 52 -1.77 -8.81 -11.04
C THR A 52 -1.89 -9.77 -12.22
N LYS A 53 -2.98 -10.56 -12.30
CA LYS A 53 -3.20 -11.47 -13.42
C LYS A 53 -3.36 -10.70 -14.74
N ARG A 54 -4.04 -9.55 -14.73
CA ARG A 54 -4.20 -8.69 -15.91
C ARG A 54 -2.86 -8.11 -16.37
N LEU A 55 -2.10 -7.53 -15.44
CA LEU A 55 -0.75 -7.01 -15.69
C LEU A 55 0.16 -8.10 -16.30
N LYS A 56 0.20 -9.30 -15.71
CA LYS A 56 0.96 -10.44 -16.27
C LYS A 56 0.53 -10.81 -17.69
N THR A 57 -0.78 -10.74 -17.98
CA THR A 57 -1.32 -11.05 -19.31
C THR A 57 -0.86 -10.05 -20.36
N LEU A 58 -0.63 -8.80 -19.96
CA LEU A 58 -0.07 -7.75 -20.80
C LEU A 58 1.47 -7.82 -20.92
N GLY A 59 2.11 -8.78 -20.24
CA GLY A 59 3.58 -8.88 -20.20
C GLY A 59 4.24 -7.95 -19.20
N TRP A 60 3.49 -7.43 -18.22
CA TRP A 60 4.05 -6.57 -17.18
C TRP A 60 4.95 -7.37 -16.22
N GLU A 61 6.18 -6.89 -16.02
CA GLU A 61 7.19 -7.47 -15.15
C GLU A 61 7.49 -6.49 -14.02
N PRO A 62 7.44 -6.93 -12.75
CA PRO A 62 7.75 -6.08 -11.62
C PRO A 62 9.26 -5.79 -11.59
N LEU A 63 9.63 -4.58 -11.19
CA LEU A 63 11.01 -4.24 -10.84
C LEU A 63 11.52 -5.20 -9.76
N ASP A 64 12.73 -5.74 -9.94
CA ASP A 64 13.36 -6.58 -8.92
C ASP A 64 13.84 -5.70 -7.76
N LEU A 65 13.06 -5.72 -6.69
CA LEU A 65 13.38 -5.05 -5.43
C LEU A 65 13.92 -6.06 -4.40
N GLY A 66 14.61 -7.12 -4.84
CA GLY A 66 14.92 -8.28 -3.98
C GLY A 66 13.75 -9.26 -3.87
N TYR A 67 12.64 -8.97 -4.56
CA TYR A 67 11.54 -9.87 -4.85
C TYR A 67 10.94 -9.48 -6.22
N SER A 68 10.66 -10.48 -7.05
CA SER A 68 10.26 -10.29 -8.45
C SER A 68 8.79 -10.67 -8.71
N SER A 69 7.94 -10.57 -7.69
CA SER A 69 6.51 -10.84 -7.82
C SER A 69 5.69 -9.56 -7.75
N LEU A 70 4.74 -9.42 -8.68
CA LEU A 70 3.73 -8.34 -8.66
C LEU A 70 2.85 -8.37 -7.40
N ARG A 71 2.73 -9.56 -6.79
CA ARG A 71 2.12 -9.77 -5.49
C ARG A 71 2.96 -10.77 -4.69
N THR A 72 3.42 -10.36 -3.52
CA THR A 72 4.13 -11.23 -2.57
C THR A 72 3.14 -11.65 -1.50
N PRO A 73 2.72 -12.93 -1.42
CA PRO A 73 1.84 -13.36 -0.35
C PRO A 73 2.56 -13.31 1.01
N PRO A 74 1.84 -13.16 2.13
CA PRO A 74 2.42 -13.23 3.46
C PRO A 74 3.11 -14.59 3.68
N SER A 75 4.22 -14.56 4.40
CA SER A 75 4.98 -15.75 4.79
C SER A 75 5.09 -15.86 6.31
N HIS A 76 5.47 -17.04 6.82
CA HIS A 76 5.67 -17.22 8.26
C HIS A 76 6.85 -16.40 8.79
N GLU A 77 7.82 -16.08 7.95
CA GLU A 77 9.00 -15.29 8.32
C GLU A 77 8.66 -13.81 8.51
N ASP A 78 7.55 -13.34 7.94
CA ASP A 78 7.09 -11.95 8.06
C ASP A 78 6.80 -11.55 9.51
N GLN A 79 6.31 -12.49 10.32
CA GLN A 79 6.01 -12.20 11.72
C GLN A 79 7.28 -11.80 12.49
N LEU A 80 8.44 -12.39 12.18
CA LEU A 80 9.70 -12.04 12.83
C LEU A 80 10.13 -10.60 12.50
N LEU A 81 9.87 -10.15 11.27
CA LEU A 81 10.18 -8.79 10.82
C LEU A 81 9.21 -7.79 11.44
N ILE A 82 7.92 -8.14 11.50
CA ILE A 82 6.89 -7.34 12.17
C ILE A 82 7.24 -7.18 13.66
N ASP A 83 7.58 -8.26 14.36
CA ASP A 83 7.96 -8.23 15.77
C ASP A 83 9.20 -7.35 15.98
N ARG A 84 10.17 -7.41 15.07
CA ARG A 84 11.37 -6.56 15.14
C ARG A 84 11.05 -5.08 14.93
N ILE A 85 10.11 -4.73 14.05
CA ILE A 85 9.64 -3.35 13.88
C ILE A 85 8.91 -2.86 15.14
N VAL A 86 8.09 -3.72 15.76
CA VAL A 86 7.42 -3.39 17.04
C VAL A 86 8.44 -3.20 18.16
N GLU A 87 9.49 -4.03 18.22
CA GLU A 87 10.58 -3.88 19.18
C GLU A 87 11.34 -2.56 18.98
N ILE A 88 11.72 -2.24 17.74
CA ILE A 88 12.47 -1.02 17.40
C ILE A 88 11.64 0.23 17.69
N SER A 89 10.38 0.25 17.25
CA SER A 89 9.50 1.40 17.44
C SER A 89 8.95 1.51 18.86
N GLY A 90 8.99 0.43 19.65
CA GLY A 90 8.35 0.34 20.96
C GLY A 90 6.82 0.35 20.92
N HIS A 91 6.21 0.21 19.74
CA HIS A 91 4.78 0.38 19.53
C HIS A 91 4.22 -0.62 18.52
N SER A 92 2.97 -1.05 18.73
CA SER A 92 2.25 -1.88 17.76
C SER A 92 2.02 -1.15 16.45
N LEU A 93 2.02 -1.90 15.35
CA LEU A 93 1.62 -1.39 14.05
C LEU A 93 0.15 -0.90 14.06
N PRO A 94 -0.22 0.01 13.16
CA PRO A 94 -1.62 0.34 12.92
C PRO A 94 -2.40 -0.88 12.46
N VAL A 95 -3.63 -1.05 12.95
CA VAL A 95 -4.49 -2.19 12.60
C VAL A 95 -4.67 -2.34 11.08
N SER A 96 -4.84 -1.25 10.33
CA SER A 96 -5.00 -1.33 8.86
C SER A 96 -3.75 -1.88 8.18
N PHE A 97 -2.58 -1.51 8.68
CA PHE A 97 -1.31 -1.89 8.09
C PHE A 97 -0.88 -3.31 8.49
N GLU A 98 -1.05 -3.67 9.76
CA GLU A 98 -0.81 -5.04 10.22
C GLU A 98 -1.71 -6.05 9.48
N ALA A 99 -3.00 -5.72 9.30
CA ALA A 99 -3.91 -6.56 8.50
C ALA A 99 -3.48 -6.64 7.03
N PHE A 100 -2.96 -5.54 6.45
CA PHE A 100 -2.46 -5.54 5.07
C PHE A 100 -1.31 -6.53 4.92
N TRP A 101 -0.29 -6.45 5.77
CA TRP A 101 0.82 -7.37 5.71
C TRP A 101 0.42 -8.82 5.97
N ASN A 102 -0.46 -9.08 6.94
CA ASN A 102 -0.87 -10.45 7.29
C ASN A 102 -1.78 -11.12 6.25
N ILE A 103 -2.43 -10.38 5.36
CA ILE A 103 -3.42 -10.93 4.40
C ILE A 103 -3.03 -10.65 2.95
N VAL A 104 -2.62 -9.42 2.65
CA VAL A 104 -2.20 -9.01 1.30
C VAL A 104 -0.76 -9.41 1.05
N GLY A 105 0.12 -9.18 2.04
CA GLY A 105 1.57 -9.32 1.95
C GLY A 105 2.20 -8.05 1.36
N GLY A 106 2.62 -8.09 0.11
CA GLY A 106 3.13 -6.92 -0.63
C GLY A 106 2.58 -6.84 -2.05
N ILE A 107 2.55 -5.63 -2.59
CA ILE A 107 2.18 -5.32 -3.97
C ILE A 107 3.32 -4.52 -4.58
N ASN A 108 3.82 -4.95 -5.74
CA ASN A 108 4.86 -4.22 -6.48
C ASN A 108 4.47 -4.20 -7.96
N TRP A 109 3.74 -3.18 -8.40
CA TRP A 109 3.41 -3.00 -9.82
C TRP A 109 4.35 -2.02 -10.52
N ILE A 110 5.45 -1.65 -9.88
CA ILE A 110 6.51 -0.85 -10.51
C ILE A 110 7.05 -1.64 -11.69
N TRP A 111 7.04 -1.05 -12.87
CA TRP A 111 7.59 -1.70 -14.06
C TRP A 111 9.10 -1.90 -13.91
N ASN A 112 9.59 -3.07 -14.35
CA ASN A 112 11.02 -3.34 -14.44
C ASN A 112 11.70 -2.51 -15.53
N TYR A 113 12.06 -1.27 -15.21
CA TYR A 113 12.82 -0.39 -16.11
C TYR A 113 14.26 -0.86 -16.36
N GLU A 114 14.75 -1.88 -15.66
CA GLU A 114 16.02 -2.56 -15.95
C GLU A 114 15.85 -3.71 -16.97
N SER A 115 14.60 -4.06 -17.31
CA SER A 115 14.31 -5.07 -18.32
C SER A 115 14.85 -4.64 -19.69
N LYS A 116 15.29 -5.63 -20.47
CA LYS A 116 15.68 -5.41 -21.88
C LYS A 116 14.48 -5.32 -22.82
N VAL A 117 13.28 -5.60 -22.29
CA VAL A 117 12.01 -5.50 -22.99
C VAL A 117 11.41 -4.12 -22.71
N GLU A 118 10.76 -3.53 -23.70
CA GLU A 118 10.03 -2.28 -23.51
C GLU A 118 8.83 -2.48 -22.58
N CYS A 119 8.50 -1.45 -21.79
CA CYS A 119 7.30 -1.46 -20.96
C CYS A 119 6.05 -1.68 -21.85
N PRO A 120 5.16 -2.63 -21.50
CA PRO A 120 3.93 -2.83 -22.24
C PRO A 120 3.11 -1.54 -22.31
N ASP A 121 2.71 -1.17 -23.53
CA ASP A 121 1.82 -0.03 -23.74
C ASP A 121 0.41 -0.36 -23.24
N LEU A 122 -0.06 0.42 -22.27
CA LEU A 122 -1.44 0.34 -21.75
C LEU A 122 -2.45 1.07 -22.66
N GLY A 123 -2.00 1.67 -23.77
CA GLY A 123 -2.82 2.40 -24.72
C GLY A 123 -3.20 3.80 -24.27
N LEU A 124 -2.46 4.37 -23.31
CA LEU A 124 -2.78 5.64 -22.65
C LEU A 124 -1.98 6.84 -23.18
N GLY A 125 -0.85 6.57 -23.83
CA GLY A 125 0.10 7.61 -24.22
C GLY A 125 0.58 8.46 -23.04
N LEU A 126 0.81 7.82 -21.89
CA LEU A 126 1.29 8.41 -20.64
C LEU A 126 2.57 7.71 -20.20
N SER A 127 3.49 8.43 -19.55
CA SER A 127 4.68 7.86 -18.93
C SER A 127 4.40 7.26 -17.55
N ILE A 128 5.33 6.48 -17.00
CA ILE A 128 5.15 5.80 -15.70
C ILE A 128 4.93 6.80 -14.55
N ASP A 129 5.57 7.97 -14.57
CA ASP A 129 5.40 9.03 -13.58
C ASP A 129 4.03 9.73 -13.65
N GLU A 130 3.34 9.65 -14.79
CA GLU A 130 1.94 10.09 -14.96
C GLU A 130 0.94 9.01 -14.52
N MET A 131 1.38 7.77 -14.28
CA MET A 131 0.51 6.65 -13.90
C MET A 131 0.67 6.25 -12.43
N ASP A 132 1.87 6.37 -11.86
CA ASP A 132 2.20 6.03 -10.47
C ASP A 132 1.76 4.61 -10.07
N PRO A 133 2.36 3.54 -10.62
CA PRO A 133 1.94 2.18 -10.33
C PRO A 133 1.91 1.89 -8.83
N LEU A 134 0.88 1.18 -8.37
CA LEU A 134 0.72 0.83 -6.96
C LEU A 134 1.90 -0.02 -6.48
N CYS A 135 2.54 0.45 -5.41
CA CYS A 135 3.54 -0.28 -4.66
C CYS A 135 3.24 -0.13 -3.18
N VAL A 136 3.26 -1.23 -2.44
CA VAL A 136 3.33 -1.31 -0.98
C VAL A 136 4.18 -2.53 -0.65
N SER A 137 5.32 -2.27 -0.02
CA SER A 137 6.37 -3.25 0.22
C SER A 137 5.91 -4.37 1.15
N SER A 138 6.35 -5.60 0.86
CA SER A 138 6.18 -6.71 1.79
C SER A 138 7.10 -6.55 3.02
N PRO A 139 6.82 -7.26 4.12
CA PRO A 139 7.70 -7.22 5.30
C PRO A 139 9.15 -7.61 4.96
N GLN A 140 9.37 -8.59 4.09
CA GLN A 140 10.73 -8.99 3.70
C GLN A 140 11.52 -7.87 3.03
N PHE A 141 10.87 -7.01 2.26
CA PHE A 141 11.56 -5.90 1.62
C PHE A 141 12.02 -4.86 2.64
N VAL A 142 11.19 -4.54 3.63
CA VAL A 142 11.56 -3.52 4.64
C VAL A 142 12.65 -4.00 5.61
N ALA A 143 13.10 -5.26 5.52
CA ALA A 143 14.19 -5.80 6.33
C ALA A 143 15.50 -5.01 6.17
N TYR A 144 15.74 -4.34 5.04
CA TYR A 144 16.92 -3.48 4.90
C TYR A 144 16.87 -2.29 5.89
N GLN A 145 15.69 -1.75 6.20
CA GLN A 145 15.53 -0.65 7.18
C GLN A 145 15.84 -1.13 8.60
N ILE A 146 15.60 -2.41 8.89
CA ILE A 146 16.05 -3.07 10.13
C ILE A 146 17.56 -3.32 10.10
N GLY A 147 18.15 -3.56 8.94
CA GLY A 147 19.61 -3.69 8.79
C GLY A 147 20.32 -2.36 9.02
N GLU A 148 19.82 -1.31 8.38
CA GLU A 148 20.19 0.07 8.71
C GLU A 148 19.96 0.28 10.22
N TRP A 149 18.85 -0.29 10.77
CA TRP A 149 18.46 -0.44 12.21
C TRP A 149 19.68 -0.43 13.12
N ASP A 150 20.29 -1.59 12.99
CA ASP A 150 21.30 -2.12 13.85
C ASP A 150 22.68 -1.56 13.49
N SER A 151 22.89 -1.08 12.26
CA SER A 151 24.13 -0.42 11.84
C SER A 151 24.26 1.02 12.35
N GLY A 152 23.16 1.62 12.81
CA GLY A 152 23.10 3.02 13.25
C GLY A 152 23.12 4.02 12.08
N GLU A 153 22.85 3.55 10.86
CA GLU A 153 22.79 4.36 9.63
C GLU A 153 21.43 5.07 9.46
N HIS A 154 20.55 5.01 10.47
CA HIS A 154 19.26 5.72 10.44
C HIS A 154 19.41 7.20 10.25
N HIS A 155 18.68 7.68 9.26
CA HIS A 155 18.31 9.07 9.18
C HIS A 155 17.06 9.28 10.05
N PHE A 156 17.24 9.63 11.32
CA PHE A 156 16.17 10.30 12.05
C PHE A 156 15.71 11.51 11.23
N VAL A 157 14.40 11.67 11.02
CA VAL A 157 13.87 12.84 10.31
C VAL A 157 14.25 14.09 11.12
N THR A 158 15.20 14.87 10.60
CA THR A 158 15.66 16.09 11.25
C THR A 158 14.51 17.12 11.25
N GLY A 159 14.02 17.49 12.44
CA GLY A 159 12.96 18.50 12.60
C GLY A 159 11.55 17.98 12.88
N LEU A 160 11.31 16.66 12.84
CA LEU A 160 10.17 16.06 13.53
C LEU A 160 10.56 15.77 14.99
N GLN A 161 9.58 15.71 15.90
CA GLN A 161 9.81 15.30 17.30
C GLN A 161 10.67 14.04 17.29
N HIS A 162 11.79 14.07 18.04
CA HIS A 162 12.88 13.10 18.06
C HIS A 162 12.50 11.65 18.43
N ASP A 163 11.22 11.26 18.38
CA ASP A 163 10.68 10.04 18.98
C ASP A 163 9.84 9.18 18.01
N GLN A 164 9.75 9.51 16.71
CA GLN A 164 8.98 8.72 15.75
C GLN A 164 9.85 7.85 14.85
N TYR A 165 9.54 6.55 14.79
CA TYR A 165 10.11 5.64 13.82
C TYR A 165 9.37 5.78 12.49
N ARG A 166 10.10 6.14 11.43
CA ARG A 166 9.58 6.19 10.05
C ARG A 166 9.78 4.83 9.40
N LEU A 167 8.70 4.25 8.90
CA LEU A 167 8.74 3.01 8.14
C LEU A 167 8.40 3.33 6.68
N ASP A 168 9.40 3.22 5.81
CA ASP A 168 9.26 3.47 4.38
C ASP A 168 8.61 2.24 3.72
N LEU A 169 7.54 2.46 2.96
CA LEU A 169 6.67 1.39 2.46
C LEU A 169 6.57 1.36 0.95
N ALA A 170 6.82 2.46 0.26
CA ALA A 170 6.89 2.49 -1.19
C ALA A 170 7.80 3.63 -1.67
N PRO A 171 8.50 3.48 -2.79
CA PRO A 171 9.12 4.62 -3.45
C PRO A 171 8.04 5.65 -3.85
N ASP A 172 8.40 6.93 -3.98
CA ASP A 172 7.49 7.90 -4.58
C ASP A 172 7.32 7.66 -6.09
N TYR A 173 6.29 8.27 -6.67
CA TYR A 173 5.94 8.12 -8.09
C TYR A 173 7.08 8.40 -9.09
N LEU A 174 8.03 9.30 -8.80
CA LEU A 174 9.19 9.57 -9.65
C LEU A 174 10.20 8.42 -9.56
N HIS A 175 10.50 7.96 -8.33
CA HIS A 175 11.38 6.82 -8.15
C HIS A 175 10.81 5.55 -8.80
N LYS A 176 9.49 5.34 -8.74
CA LYS A 176 8.81 4.25 -9.48
C LYS A 176 8.98 4.37 -11.00
N ALA A 177 9.23 5.57 -11.51
CA ALA A 177 9.50 5.86 -12.92
C ALA A 177 11.01 5.90 -13.26
N ASN A 178 11.89 5.50 -12.36
CA ASN A 178 13.35 5.61 -12.49
C ASN A 178 13.86 7.06 -12.67
N ILE A 179 13.17 7.99 -12.01
CA ILE A 179 13.53 9.42 -11.96
C ILE A 179 13.89 9.74 -10.51
N SER A 180 14.89 10.60 -10.30
CA SER A 180 15.22 11.08 -8.95
C SER A 180 13.98 11.73 -8.33
N GLY A 181 13.51 11.18 -7.22
CA GLY A 181 12.26 11.56 -6.57
C GLY A 181 12.43 12.28 -5.25
N GLY A 182 11.37 12.25 -4.46
CA GLY A 182 11.30 12.78 -3.10
C GLY A 182 11.46 11.68 -2.05
N ASP A 183 10.87 11.93 -0.88
CA ASP A 183 10.81 10.93 0.20
C ASP A 183 9.89 9.76 -0.19
N ALA A 184 10.26 8.56 0.24
CA ALA A 184 9.42 7.37 0.13
C ALA A 184 8.07 7.56 0.85
N TYR A 185 7.03 6.92 0.34
CA TYR A 185 5.75 6.87 1.04
C TYR A 185 5.89 6.01 2.29
N ALA A 186 5.42 6.54 3.42
CA ALA A 186 5.76 5.99 4.73
C ALA A 186 4.58 6.04 5.70
N ILE A 187 4.73 5.32 6.81
CA ILE A 187 3.96 5.56 8.03
C ILE A 187 4.90 5.91 9.17
N TYR A 188 4.38 6.62 10.18
CA TYR A 188 5.13 6.95 11.39
C TYR A 188 4.58 6.19 12.59
N LEU A 189 5.48 5.64 13.41
CA LEU A 189 5.18 4.97 14.67
C LEU A 189 5.70 5.83 15.85
N PRO A 190 4.93 5.95 16.96
CA PRO A 190 3.58 5.43 17.15
C PRO A 190 2.56 6.13 16.25
N ALA A 191 1.66 5.33 15.67
CA ALA A 191 0.50 5.85 14.97
C ALA A 191 -0.59 6.28 15.97
N LYS A 192 -1.22 7.42 15.72
CA LYS A 192 -2.26 7.98 16.62
C LYS A 192 -3.58 7.22 16.54
N ASN A 193 -3.87 6.61 15.40
CA ASN A 193 -5.13 5.94 15.09
C ASN A 193 -4.84 4.63 14.32
N PRO A 194 -5.82 3.73 14.15
CA PRO A 194 -5.63 2.44 13.48
C PRO A 194 -5.36 2.47 11.98
N ASP A 195 -5.50 3.63 11.32
CA ASP A 195 -5.31 3.82 9.89
C ASP A 195 -4.68 5.19 9.60
N PRO A 196 -3.36 5.33 9.87
CA PRO A 196 -2.69 6.62 9.79
C PRO A 196 -2.59 7.10 8.35
N THR A 197 -2.34 8.41 8.20
CA THR A 197 -1.96 9.01 6.92
C THR A 197 -0.75 8.29 6.32
N PHE A 198 -0.83 8.01 5.02
CA PHE A 198 0.29 7.55 4.22
C PHE A 198 1.16 8.75 3.84
N ALA A 199 2.19 8.99 4.64
CA ALA A 199 3.02 10.18 4.56
C ALA A 199 3.78 10.26 3.23
N HIS A 200 4.10 11.49 2.81
CA HIS A 200 4.80 11.82 1.56
C HIS A 200 4.04 11.48 0.27
N GLU A 201 2.92 10.74 0.36
CA GLU A 201 1.97 10.59 -0.72
C GLU A 201 1.16 11.90 -0.90
N ARG A 202 0.97 12.33 -2.15
CA ARG A 202 0.48 13.67 -2.52
C ARG A 202 -0.94 14.00 -2.04
N HIS A 203 -1.78 13.00 -1.82
CA HIS A 203 -3.16 13.20 -1.36
C HIS A 203 -3.26 13.27 0.16
N GLU A 204 -2.20 12.87 0.88
CA GLU A 204 -2.15 12.80 2.34
C GLU A 204 -3.32 11.97 2.93
N LEU A 205 -3.75 10.95 2.18
CA LEU A 205 -4.84 10.08 2.57
C LEU A 205 -4.41 9.12 3.68
N PRO A 206 -5.35 8.67 4.54
CA PRO A 206 -5.15 7.46 5.32
C PRO A 206 -4.72 6.29 4.43
N PHE A 207 -3.83 5.43 4.93
CA PHE A 207 -3.26 4.31 4.17
C PHE A 207 -4.32 3.51 3.43
N PHE A 208 -5.42 3.21 4.10
CA PHE A 208 -6.50 2.48 3.50
C PHE A 208 -7.24 3.24 2.37
N ASP A 209 -7.45 4.55 2.52
CA ASP A 209 -8.09 5.35 1.47
C ASP A 209 -7.16 5.56 0.26
N TYR A 210 -5.85 5.56 0.48
CA TYR A 210 -4.88 5.49 -0.63
C TYR A 210 -5.03 4.18 -1.43
N LEU A 211 -5.22 3.02 -0.77
CA LEU A 211 -5.51 1.77 -1.47
C LEU A 211 -6.81 1.89 -2.29
N ARG A 212 -7.89 2.45 -1.72
CA ARG A 212 -9.14 2.68 -2.47
C ARG A 212 -8.91 3.55 -3.70
N LEU A 213 -8.13 4.62 -3.57
CA LEU A 213 -7.78 5.49 -4.68
C LEU A 213 -7.03 4.70 -5.77
N ALA A 214 -5.98 3.97 -5.40
CA ALA A 214 -5.20 3.20 -6.35
C ALA A 214 -6.05 2.16 -7.09
N PHE A 215 -6.89 1.38 -6.37
CA PHE A 215 -7.77 0.38 -7.00
C PHE A 215 -8.89 0.99 -7.84
N ARG A 216 -9.39 2.19 -7.49
CA ARG A 216 -10.35 2.95 -8.30
C ARG A 216 -9.78 3.28 -9.69
N TRP A 217 -8.47 3.46 -9.77
CA TRP A 217 -7.74 3.77 -11.01
C TRP A 217 -6.98 2.56 -11.57
N GLY A 218 -7.44 1.34 -11.29
CA GLY A 218 -6.85 0.12 -11.86
C GLY A 218 -5.42 -0.16 -11.40
N GLY A 219 -4.99 0.42 -10.28
CA GLY A 219 -3.63 0.31 -9.76
C GLY A 219 -2.71 1.47 -10.10
N PHE A 220 -3.23 2.52 -10.75
CA PHE A 220 -2.47 3.66 -11.24
C PHE A 220 -3.12 4.96 -10.74
N PRO A 221 -3.00 5.30 -9.43
CA PRO A 221 -3.67 6.43 -8.79
C PRO A 221 -3.56 7.77 -9.55
N ARG A 222 -2.45 8.04 -10.24
CA ARG A 222 -2.28 9.30 -10.98
C ARG A 222 -3.09 9.42 -12.27
N LEU A 223 -3.70 8.33 -12.75
CA LEU A 223 -4.64 8.42 -13.87
C LEU A 223 -5.83 9.34 -13.58
N GLU A 224 -6.09 9.68 -12.32
CA GLU A 224 -7.10 10.67 -11.95
C GLU A 224 -6.88 12.06 -12.55
N GLU A 225 -5.62 12.45 -12.76
CA GLU A 225 -5.28 13.73 -13.39
C GLU A 225 -5.65 13.74 -14.88
N HIS A 226 -5.85 12.57 -15.45
CA HIS A 226 -6.19 12.34 -16.84
C HIS A 226 -7.62 11.78 -17.01
N ALA A 227 -8.48 11.91 -15.99
CA ALA A 227 -9.83 11.38 -15.96
C ALA A 227 -10.72 11.78 -17.16
N GLN A 228 -10.40 12.88 -17.83
CA GLN A 228 -11.15 13.39 -18.99
C GLN A 228 -10.72 12.74 -20.32
N LYS A 229 -9.58 12.03 -20.37
CA LYS A 229 -9.14 11.35 -21.58
C LYS A 229 -9.94 10.06 -21.79
N SER A 230 -10.39 9.83 -23.04
CA SER A 230 -11.25 8.68 -23.37
C SER A 230 -10.54 7.33 -23.25
N ASP A 231 -9.26 7.27 -23.60
CA ASP A 231 -8.41 6.10 -23.43
C ASP A 231 -8.26 5.70 -21.96
N VAL A 232 -8.05 6.67 -21.06
CA VAL A 232 -8.01 6.47 -19.61
C VAL A 232 -9.34 5.94 -19.09
N GLN A 233 -10.47 6.51 -19.52
CA GLN A 233 -11.79 6.02 -19.10
C GLN A 233 -12.05 4.58 -19.57
N ILE A 234 -11.69 4.25 -20.81
CA ILE A 234 -11.82 2.89 -21.34
C ILE A 234 -10.95 1.93 -20.54
N PHE A 235 -9.66 2.25 -20.38
CA PHE A 235 -8.72 1.46 -19.60
C PHE A 235 -9.22 1.22 -18.18
N VAL A 236 -9.58 2.27 -17.44
CA VAL A 236 -10.05 2.15 -16.05
C VAL A 236 -11.29 1.26 -16.01
N ASN A 237 -12.30 1.49 -16.85
CA ASN A 237 -13.52 0.68 -16.87
C ASN A 237 -13.24 -0.82 -17.11
N GLU A 238 -12.36 -1.13 -18.06
CA GLU A 238 -11.99 -2.51 -18.37
C GLU A 238 -11.13 -3.13 -17.26
N PHE A 239 -10.11 -2.40 -16.80
CA PHE A 239 -9.12 -2.87 -15.86
C PHE A 239 -9.65 -2.94 -14.43
N THR A 240 -10.68 -2.17 -14.07
CA THR A 240 -11.38 -2.28 -12.77
C THR A 240 -12.60 -3.18 -12.82
N SER A 241 -12.96 -3.73 -13.99
CA SER A 241 -14.10 -4.63 -14.13
C SER A 241 -13.94 -5.84 -13.20
N GLY A 242 -14.98 -6.15 -12.41
CA GLY A 242 -14.97 -7.27 -11.47
C GLY A 242 -14.21 -7.04 -10.16
N LEU A 243 -13.66 -5.84 -9.92
CA LEU A 243 -13.13 -5.51 -8.60
C LEU A 243 -14.27 -5.42 -7.57
N ILE A 244 -13.99 -5.91 -6.37
CA ILE A 244 -14.90 -5.89 -5.23
C ILE A 244 -14.72 -4.57 -4.50
N LYS A 245 -15.83 -3.92 -4.11
CA LYS A 245 -15.78 -2.72 -3.27
C LYS A 245 -15.33 -3.09 -1.87
N PHE A 246 -14.52 -2.24 -1.26
CA PHE A 246 -14.00 -2.44 0.09
C PHE A 246 -13.89 -1.13 0.85
#